data_AF-A0A7J4QG79-F1
#
_entry.id   AF-A0A7J4QG79-F1
#
_cell.length_a   1.000
_cell.length_b   1.000
_cell.length_c   1.000
_cell.angle_alpha   90.00
_cell.angle_beta   90.00
_cell.angle_gamma   90.00
#
_symmetry.space_group_name_H-M   'P 1'
#
loop_
_entity.id
_entity.type
_entity.pdbx_description
1 polymer ?
#
loop_
_entity_poly.entity_id
_entity_poly.type
_entity_poly.pdbx_seq_one_letter_code
_entity_poly.pdbx_strand_id
1 'polypeptide(L)'
;MCISLKTFDISHEMRFKEYISDRPAVIRAVKVLGNCDLMLHIATKDASELHKTIKGIYKAFVDIITGYQAWGAYKEHFFTIFPAVVSDKENAEQK
;
A
#
# COMPACT_ATOMS: atom_id res chain seq x y z
N MET A 1 5.99 -0.81 2.61
CA MET A 1 5.75 -0.57 4.05
C MET A 1 4.70 -1.54 4.51
N CYS A 2 4.99 -2.30 5.56
CA CYS A 2 4.12 -3.30 6.18
C CYS A 2 3.64 -2.73 7.52
N ILE A 3 2.32 -2.75 7.76
CA ILE A 3 1.69 -2.13 8.92
C ILE A 3 0.94 -3.20 9.71
N SER A 4 1.20 -3.23 11.01
CA SER A 4 0.48 -4.07 11.97
C SER A 4 -0.55 -3.23 12.70
N LEU A 5 -1.76 -3.77 12.85
CA LEU A 5 -2.92 -3.10 13.40
C LEU A 5 -3.42 -3.85 14.65
N LYS A 6 -3.99 -3.11 15.59
CA LYS A 6 -4.65 -3.70 16.77
C LYS A 6 -6.05 -4.20 16.42
N THR A 7 -6.78 -3.39 15.66
CA THR A 7 -8.16 -3.60 15.24
C THR A 7 -8.35 -2.93 13.90
N PHE A 8 -9.03 -3.59 12.97
CA PHE A 8 -9.33 -3.02 11.66
C PHE A 8 -10.74 -3.37 11.22
N ASP A 9 -11.70 -2.59 11.73
CA ASP A 9 -13.10 -2.70 11.35
C ASP A 9 -13.39 -1.90 10.06
N ILE A 10 -14.64 -2.00 9.60
CA ILE A 10 -15.12 -1.35 8.37
C ILE A 10 -15.00 0.18 8.45
N SER A 11 -15.19 0.77 9.63
CA SER A 11 -15.08 2.23 9.83
C SER A 11 -13.64 2.70 9.65
N HIS A 12 -12.69 2.00 10.27
CA HIS A 12 -11.26 2.27 10.11
C HIS A 12 -10.81 2.06 8.68
N GLU A 13 -11.32 1.02 8.00
CA GLU A 13 -11.00 0.77 6.60
C GLU A 13 -11.48 1.90 5.68
N MET A 14 -12.71 2.38 5.85
CA MET A 14 -13.23 3.50 5.05
C MET A 14 -12.40 4.78 5.28
N ARG A 15 -12.15 5.12 6.55
CA ARG A 15 -11.31 6.27 6.91
C ARG A 15 -9.89 6.11 6.36
N PHE A 16 -9.32 4.91 6.41
CA PHE A 16 -8.00 4.64 5.85
C PHE A 16 -7.98 4.82 4.33
N LYS A 17 -8.99 4.29 3.64
CA LYS A 17 -9.15 4.41 2.18
C LYS A 17 -9.27 5.87 1.74
N GLU A 18 -10.11 6.65 2.41
CA GLU A 18 -10.25 8.10 2.15
C GLU A 18 -8.94 8.85 2.42
N TYR A 19 -8.26 8.52 3.53
CA TYR A 19 -7.00 9.16 3.85
C TYR A 19 -5.92 8.87 2.81
N ILE A 20 -5.79 7.64 2.33
CA ILE A 20 -4.77 7.30 1.35
C ILE A 20 -5.11 7.79 -0.07
N SER A 21 -6.40 7.93 -0.42
CA SER A 21 -6.80 8.38 -1.77
C SER A 21 -6.32 9.79 -2.09
N ASP A 22 -6.20 10.64 -1.08
CA ASP A 22 -5.73 12.02 -1.23
C ASP A 22 -4.20 12.15 -1.27
N ARG A 23 -3.46 11.02 -1.22
CA ARG A 23 -2.00 11.00 -1.09
C ARG A 23 -1.36 10.35 -2.32
N PRO A 24 -0.92 11.14 -3.31
CA PRO A 24 -0.37 10.60 -4.57
C PRO A 24 0.92 9.79 -4.38
N ALA A 25 1.61 9.95 -3.26
CA ALA A 25 2.80 9.16 -2.93
C ALA A 25 2.48 7.68 -2.65
N VAL A 26 1.23 7.33 -2.30
CA VAL A 26 0.81 5.94 -2.04
C VAL A 26 0.27 5.34 -3.34
N ILE A 27 1.11 4.60 -4.05
CA ILE A 27 0.74 4.02 -5.36
C ILE A 27 -0.11 2.75 -5.23
N ARG A 28 -0.04 2.07 -4.08
CA ARG A 28 -0.81 0.85 -3.81
C ARG A 28 -0.96 0.63 -2.33
N ALA A 29 -2.16 0.31 -1.89
CA ALA A 29 -2.44 -0.16 -0.54
C ALA A 29 -3.28 -1.43 -0.63
N VAL A 30 -2.84 -2.50 0.02
CA VAL A 30 -3.54 -3.77 0.04
C VAL A 30 -3.59 -4.36 1.43
N LYS A 31 -4.71 -5.01 1.74
CA LYS A 31 -4.81 -5.91 2.89
C LYS A 31 -4.04 -7.19 2.58
N VAL A 32 -3.27 -7.67 3.55
CA VAL A 32 -2.51 -8.90 3.41
C VAL A 32 -2.79 -9.81 4.60
N LEU A 33 -2.59 -11.12 4.39
CA LEU A 33 -2.65 -12.11 5.45
C LEU A 33 -1.21 -12.46 5.85
N GLY A 34 -0.94 -12.53 7.16
CA GLY A 34 0.37 -12.90 7.69
C GLY A 34 0.81 -11.98 8.82
N ASN A 35 2.10 -11.66 8.86
CA ASN A 35 2.72 -10.88 9.94
C ASN A 35 2.35 -9.38 9.94
N CYS A 36 1.70 -8.91 8.88
CA CYS A 36 1.07 -7.59 8.87
C CYS A 36 -0.31 -7.65 8.24
N ASP A 37 -1.06 -6.59 8.48
CA ASP A 37 -2.45 -6.45 8.05
C ASP A 37 -2.57 -5.62 6.78
N LEU A 38 -1.68 -4.62 6.61
CA LEU A 38 -1.63 -3.76 5.43
C LEU A 38 -0.24 -3.68 4.82
N MET A 39 -0.21 -3.68 3.48
CA MET A 39 0.99 -3.45 2.69
C MET A 39 0.80 -2.22 1.80
N LEU A 40 1.64 -1.21 2.00
CA LEU A 40 1.65 0.03 1.24
C LEU A 40 2.92 0.09 0.37
N HIS A 41 2.73 0.39 -0.91
CA HIS A 41 3.81 0.81 -1.81
C HIS A 41 3.79 2.33 -1.89
N ILE A 42 4.92 2.94 -1.57
CA ILE A 42 5.07 4.39 -1.47
C ILE A 42 6.21 4.79 -2.41
N ALA A 43 5.94 5.74 -3.30
CA ALA A 43 6.90 6.31 -4.22
C ALA A 43 7.14 7.78 -3.85
N THR A 44 8.38 8.13 -3.54
CA THR A 44 8.78 9.48 -3.14
C THR A 44 10.11 9.85 -3.80
N LYS A 45 10.42 11.15 -3.84
CA LYS A 45 11.64 11.66 -4.47
C LYS A 45 12.89 11.37 -3.65
N ASP A 46 12.74 11.38 -2.32
CA ASP A 46 13.83 11.17 -1.38
C ASP A 46 13.35 10.51 -0.08
N ALA A 47 14.31 10.17 0.78
CA ALA A 47 14.06 9.54 2.08
C ALA A 47 13.36 10.48 3.09
N SER A 48 13.51 11.79 2.94
CA SER A 48 12.86 12.78 3.81
C SER A 48 11.35 12.81 3.54
N GLU A 49 10.95 12.83 2.28
CA GLU A 49 9.56 12.74 1.85
C GLU A 49 8.93 11.39 2.24
N LEU A 50 9.68 10.29 2.12
CA LEU A 50 9.25 8.97 2.61
C LEU A 50 8.97 9.02 4.12
N HIS A 51 9.91 9.53 4.90
CA HIS A 51 9.75 9.64 6.35
C HIS A 51 8.57 10.54 6.74
N LYS A 52 8.38 11.67 6.06
CA LYS A 52 7.22 12.55 6.25
C LYS A 52 5.90 11.83 5.97
N THR A 53 5.83 11.08 4.87
CA THR A 53 4.65 10.31 4.47
C THR A 53 4.31 9.24 5.50
N ILE A 54 5.29 8.44 5.91
CA ILE A 54 5.13 7.41 6.94
C ILE A 54 4.67 8.02 8.26
N LYS A 55 5.32 9.10 8.71
CA LYS A 55 4.96 9.80 9.95
C LYS A 55 3.55 10.39 9.88
N GLY A 56 3.14 10.89 8.72
CA GLY A 56 1.78 11.36 8.48
C GLY A 56 0.75 10.25 8.61
N ILE A 57 1.00 9.09 8.00
CA ILE A 57 0.13 7.91 8.13
C ILE A 57 0.06 7.46 9.59
N TYR A 58 1.20 7.32 10.26
CA TYR A 58 1.24 6.88 11.65
C TYR A 58 0.49 7.84 12.59
N LYS A 59 0.68 9.15 12.45
CA LYS A 59 -0.03 10.15 13.26
C LYS A 59 -1.55 10.10 13.06
N ALA A 60 -2.00 9.86 11.83
CA ALA A 60 -3.43 9.83 11.51
C ALA A 60 -4.13 8.57 12.03
N PHE A 61 -3.39 7.49 12.31
CA PHE A 61 -3.92 6.18 12.69
C PHE A 61 -3.20 5.59 13.92
N VAL A 62 -2.71 6.45 14.81
CA VAL A 62 -1.97 6.04 16.03
C VAL A 62 -2.83 5.21 16.99
N ASP A 63 -4.15 5.37 16.90
CA ASP A 63 -5.17 4.63 17.62
C ASP A 63 -5.24 3.15 17.21
N ILE A 64 -4.92 2.84 15.95
CA ILE A 64 -5.02 1.47 15.41
C ILE A 64 -3.68 0.85 15.02
N ILE A 65 -2.66 1.63 14.68
CA ILE A 65 -1.35 1.11 14.26
C ILE A 65 -0.54 0.73 15.49
N THR A 66 -0.22 -0.55 15.63
CA THR A 66 0.67 -1.07 16.68
C THR A 66 2.13 -0.98 16.30
N GLY A 67 2.43 -1.05 14.99
CA GLY A 67 3.78 -0.97 14.48
C GLY A 67 3.82 -0.91 12.97
N TYR A 68 4.99 -0.57 12.43
CA TYR A 68 5.23 -0.61 11.00
C TYR A 68 6.68 -0.97 10.70
N GLN A 69 6.89 -1.53 9.51
CA GLN A 69 8.21 -1.78 8.94
C GLN A 69 8.29 -1.13 7.56
N ALA A 70 9.34 -0.34 7.34
CA ALA A 70 9.65 0.29 6.07
C ALA A 70 10.78 -0.47 5.38
N TRP A 71 10.61 -0.76 4.09
CA TRP A 71 11.64 -1.36 3.24
C TRP A 71 11.91 -0.42 2.08
N GLY A 72 13.17 -0.06 1.88
CA GLY A 72 13.61 0.67 0.69
C GLY A 72 13.86 -0.31 -0.44
N ALA A 73 13.23 -0.09 -1.59
CA ALA A 73 13.57 -0.82 -2.80
C ALA A 73 14.86 -0.23 -3.39
N TYR A 74 15.95 -1.01 -3.39
CA TYR A 74 17.23 -0.59 -3.99
C TYR A 74 17.24 -0.83 -5.50
N LYS A 75 16.74 -1.98 -5.94
CA LYS A 75 16.66 -2.37 -7.34
C LYS A 75 15.44 -3.26 -7.56
N GLU A 76 14.67 -2.94 -8.60
CA GLU A 76 13.60 -3.80 -9.09
C GLU A 76 14.16 -4.72 -10.18
N HIS A 77 13.97 -6.03 -10.02
CA HIS A 77 14.49 -7.02 -10.98
C HIS A 77 13.49 -7.35 -12.09
N PHE A 78 12.20 -7.38 -11.74
CA PHE A 78 11.11 -7.68 -12.66
C PHE A 78 9.90 -6.87 -12.25
N PHE A 79 9.22 -6.29 -13.25
CA PHE A 79 7.95 -5.61 -13.06
C PHE A 79 7.05 -5.95 -14.25
N THR A 80 5.93 -6.60 -13.95
CA THR A 80 4.92 -6.94 -14.96
C THR A 80 3.57 -6.55 -14.41
N ILE A 81 2.90 -5.61 -15.08
CA ILE A 81 1.60 -5.09 -14.63
C ILE A 81 0.53 -6.19 -14.73
N PHE A 82 0.56 -6.96 -15.82
CA PHE A 82 -0.34 -8.09 -16.05
C PHE A 82 0.44 -9.29 -16.60
N PRO A 83 0.33 -10.48 -16.00
CA PRO A 83 0.93 -11.68 -16.56
C PRO A 83 0.29 -12.02 -17.92
N ALA A 84 1.09 -12.47 -18.88
CA ALA A 84 0.65 -12.77 -20.25
C ALA A 84 -0.53 -13.77 -20.31
N VAL A 85 -0.62 -14.68 -19.32
CA VAL A 85 -1.75 -15.63 -19.17
C VAL A 85 -3.11 -14.94 -19.03
N VAL A 86 -3.15 -13.69 -18.57
CA VAL A 86 -4.39 -12.92 -18.38
C VAL A 86 -4.68 -12.02 -19.58
N SER A 87 -3.66 -11.57 -20.33
CA SER A 87 -3.84 -10.67 -21.49
C SER A 87 -4.50 -11.33 -22.72
N ASP A 88 -4.46 -12.66 -22.82
CA ASP A 88 -5.00 -13.37 -23.99
C ASP A 88 -6.54 -13.54 -23.94
N LYS A 89 -7.17 -13.39 -22.77
CA LYS A 89 -8.62 -13.56 -22.62
C LYS A 89 -9.45 -12.34 -23.05
N GLU A 90 -8.88 -11.13 -22.99
CA GLU A 90 -9.58 -9.91 -23.41
C GLU A 90 -9.75 -9.81 -24.94
N ASN A 91 -8.94 -10.54 -25.72
CA ASN A 91 -9.07 -10.59 -27.19
C ASN A 91 -10.04 -11.69 -27.69
N ALA A 92 -10.53 -12.57 -26.81
CA ALA A 92 -11.43 -13.66 -27.17
C ALA A 92 -12.91 -13.33 -26.97
N GLU A 93 -13.24 -12.30 -26.18
CA GLU A 93 -14.62 -11.86 -25.90
C GLU A 93 -15.09 -10.69 -26.79
N GLN A 94 -14.25 -10.25 -27.74
CA GLN A 94 -14.59 -9.21 -28.74
C GLN A 94 -14.73 -9.74 -30.18
N LYS A 95 -14.86 -11.05 -30.38
CA LYS A 95 -15.14 -11.67 -31.68
C LYS A 95 -16.44 -12.44 -31.70
#